data_AF-A0A2V5S1K0-F1
#
_entry.id   AF-A0A2V5S1K0-F1
#
_cell.length_a   1.000
_cell.length_b   1.000
_cell.length_c   1.000
_cell.angle_alpha   90.00
_cell.angle_beta   90.00
_cell.angle_gamma   90.00
#
_symmetry.space_group_name_H-M   'P 1'
#
loop_
_entity.id
_entity.type
_entity.pdbx_description
1 polymer ?
#
loop_
_entity_poly.entity_id
_entity_poly.type
_entity_poly.pdbx_seq_one_letter_code
_entity_poly.pdbx_strand_id
1 'polypeptide(L)'
;IAGHTHQIIPSRITNGVLFTQADHFGIHVGRVDLLFHRNSKKLLHREAVCEFMDNRLSLDPAVISRAKSQLAESDAALAQPIGELAETFRARSRPGEPSDLEILIGAAIVEALRERSVPVDGVMHGVFDEKRDFAAGPKTVNDIWNILPYENYVVTAELSPD
;
A
#
# COMPACT_ATOMS: atom_id res chain seq x y z
N ILE A 1 16.51 -4.00 -11.37
CA ILE A 1 15.95 -3.68 -10.04
C ILE A 1 14.45 -3.68 -10.22
N ALA A 2 13.73 -4.51 -9.47
CA ALA A 2 12.28 -4.70 -9.60
C ALA A 2 11.52 -3.99 -8.47
N GLY A 3 10.19 -4.02 -8.56
CA GLY A 3 9.24 -3.43 -7.61
C GLY A 3 7.85 -4.04 -7.84
N HIS A 4 6.80 -3.34 -7.42
CA HIS A 4 5.37 -3.71 -7.59
C HIS A 4 4.89 -4.93 -6.78
N THR A 5 5.63 -6.04 -6.72
CA THR A 5 5.16 -7.26 -6.02
C THR A 5 5.36 -7.23 -4.50
N HIS A 6 6.00 -6.18 -3.96
CA HIS A 6 6.28 -6.02 -2.52
C HIS A 6 7.05 -7.20 -1.90
N GLN A 7 7.91 -7.87 -2.68
CA GLN A 7 8.74 -8.97 -2.21
C GLN A 7 10.14 -8.49 -1.82
N ILE A 8 10.72 -9.14 -0.82
CA ILE A 8 12.16 -9.06 -0.53
C ILE A 8 12.92 -10.09 -1.37
N ILE A 9 13.71 -9.62 -2.33
CA ILE A 9 14.57 -10.45 -3.18
C ILE A 9 15.97 -9.81 -3.17
N PRO A 10 16.84 -10.16 -2.20
CA PRO A 10 18.12 -9.49 -2.04
C PRO A 10 19.02 -9.62 -3.27
N SER A 11 19.22 -10.85 -3.74
CA SER A 11 20.01 -11.14 -4.95
C SER A 11 19.55 -12.44 -5.57
N ARG A 12 19.19 -12.40 -6.86
CA ARG A 12 18.88 -13.57 -7.67
C ARG A 12 19.47 -13.40 -9.06
N ILE A 13 20.23 -14.39 -9.53
CA ILE A 13 20.68 -14.41 -10.93
C ILE A 13 19.66 -15.19 -11.75
N THR A 14 19.18 -14.60 -12.85
CA THR A 14 18.27 -15.25 -13.80
C THR A 14 18.79 -14.97 -15.20
N ASN A 15 19.07 -16.03 -15.98
CA ASN A 15 19.64 -15.93 -17.33
C ASN A 15 20.87 -15.02 -17.42
N GLY A 16 21.74 -15.09 -16.40
CA GLY A 16 22.94 -14.24 -16.35
C GLY A 16 22.64 -12.75 -16.13
N VAL A 17 21.46 -12.38 -15.60
CA VAL A 17 21.10 -11.02 -15.18
C VAL A 17 20.85 -11.01 -13.67
N LEU A 18 21.34 -9.98 -12.98
CA LEU A 18 21.05 -9.77 -11.55
C LEU A 18 19.66 -9.15 -11.39
N PHE A 19 18.82 -9.84 -10.65
CA PHE A 19 17.48 -9.45 -10.26
C PHE A 19 17.46 -9.23 -8.73
N THR A 20 16.93 -8.08 -8.31
CA THR A 20 16.82 -7.69 -6.90
C THR A 20 15.58 -6.81 -6.70
N GLN A 21 14.98 -6.87 -5.51
CA GLN A 21 13.83 -6.08 -5.08
C GLN A 21 13.86 -5.86 -3.57
N ALA A 22 13.73 -4.61 -3.13
CA ALA A 22 13.91 -4.19 -1.74
C ALA A 22 12.57 -3.95 -1.03
N ASP A 23 11.64 -4.92 -1.14
CA ASP A 23 10.38 -4.88 -0.40
C ASP A 23 9.53 -3.62 -0.74
N HIS A 24 8.78 -3.08 0.23
CA HIS A 24 7.94 -1.88 0.12
C HIS A 24 8.03 -1.00 1.37
N PHE A 25 7.41 0.19 1.35
CA PHE A 25 7.32 1.15 2.47
C PHE A 25 8.66 1.59 3.10
N GLY A 26 9.79 1.40 2.40
CA GLY A 26 11.10 1.71 2.94
C GLY A 26 11.57 0.75 4.04
N ILE A 27 10.93 -0.42 4.19
CA ILE A 27 11.32 -1.46 5.17
C ILE A 27 12.75 -1.95 4.88
N HIS A 28 13.13 -2.02 3.60
CA HIS A 28 14.48 -2.35 3.17
C HIS A 28 15.04 -1.30 2.21
N VAL A 29 16.34 -1.07 2.26
CA VAL A 29 17.08 -0.31 1.23
C VAL A 29 17.96 -1.28 0.44
N GLY A 30 17.76 -1.29 -0.88
CA GLY A 30 18.58 -2.10 -1.78
C GLY A 30 19.93 -1.43 -2.06
N ARG A 31 21.02 -2.18 -1.89
CA ARG A 31 22.36 -1.79 -2.36
C ARG A 31 22.80 -2.75 -3.45
N VAL A 32 23.28 -2.20 -4.58
CA VAL A 32 23.82 -2.98 -5.69
C VAL A 32 25.24 -2.52 -5.97
N ASP A 33 26.19 -3.43 -5.78
CA ASP A 33 27.61 -3.18 -6.01
C ASP A 33 28.00 -3.78 -7.36
N LEU A 34 28.50 -2.95 -8.28
CA LEU A 34 28.88 -3.33 -9.64
C LEU A 34 30.35 -3.01 -9.91
N LEU A 35 31.10 -3.99 -10.43
CA LEU A 35 32.49 -3.79 -10.85
C LEU A 35 32.60 -3.91 -12.36
N PHE A 36 33.10 -2.86 -13.01
CA PHE A 36 33.33 -2.85 -14.45
C PHE A 36 34.82 -2.79 -14.77
N HIS A 37 35.23 -3.51 -15.81
CA HIS A 37 36.53 -3.31 -16.40
C HIS A 37 36.59 -1.93 -17.08
N ARG A 38 37.54 -1.08 -16.69
CA ARG A 38 37.56 0.34 -17.10
C ARG A 38 37.54 0.56 -18.62
N ASN A 39 38.32 -0.22 -19.37
CA ASN A 39 38.50 0.00 -20.81
C ASN A 39 37.39 -0.68 -21.63
N SER A 40 37.25 -2.01 -21.50
CA SER A 40 36.23 -2.78 -22.22
C SER A 40 34.79 -2.55 -21.74
N LYS A 41 34.56 -1.87 -20.61
CA LYS A 41 33.25 -1.69 -19.97
C LYS A 41 32.51 -2.99 -19.64
N LYS A 42 33.22 -4.13 -19.68
CA LYS A 42 32.65 -5.43 -19.31
C LYS A 42 32.35 -5.45 -17.81
N LEU A 43 31.14 -5.89 -17.46
CA LEU A 43 30.78 -6.17 -16.07
C LEU A 43 31.58 -7.39 -15.59
N LEU A 44 32.43 -7.19 -14.58
CA LEU A 44 33.28 -8.21 -13.98
C LEU A 44 32.63 -8.86 -12.76
N HIS A 45 31.92 -8.06 -11.96
CA HIS A 45 31.27 -8.53 -10.76
C HIS A 45 29.99 -7.73 -10.50
N ARG A 46 29.03 -8.38 -9.83
CA ARG A 46 27.80 -7.76 -9.36
C ARG A 46 27.30 -8.48 -8.12
N GLU A 47 26.87 -7.71 -7.15
CA GLU A 47 26.27 -8.18 -5.91
C GLU A 47 25.10 -7.27 -5.54
N ALA A 48 24.11 -7.81 -4.82
CA ALA A 48 23.03 -7.02 -4.25
C ALA A 48 22.66 -7.51 -2.86
N VAL A 49 22.30 -6.57 -2.00
CA VAL A 49 21.75 -6.82 -0.67
C VAL A 49 20.53 -5.93 -0.43
N CYS A 50 19.68 -6.34 0.50
CA CYS A 50 18.58 -5.52 1.00
C CYS A 50 18.80 -5.31 2.50
N GLU A 51 19.24 -4.11 2.87
CA GLU A 51 19.49 -3.75 4.26
C GLU A 51 18.15 -3.45 4.96
N PHE A 52 17.92 -4.09 6.10
CA PHE A 52 16.71 -3.85 6.89
C PHE A 52 16.80 -2.53 7.65
N MET A 53 15.83 -1.65 7.44
CA MET A 53 15.79 -0.31 8.01
C MET A 53 15.11 -0.34 9.39
N ASP A 54 15.92 -0.52 10.43
CA ASP A 54 15.44 -0.54 11.82
C ASP A 54 16.07 0.57 12.67
N ASN A 55 15.81 0.53 13.99
CA ASN A 55 16.26 1.53 14.94
C ASN A 55 17.78 1.59 15.17
N ARG A 56 18.57 0.70 14.54
CA ARG A 56 20.04 0.82 14.52
C ARG A 56 20.51 1.96 13.63
N LEU A 57 19.66 2.42 12.71
CA LEU A 57 19.94 3.55 11.82
C LEU A 57 19.27 4.81 12.36
N SER A 58 20.08 5.80 12.72
CA SER A 58 19.58 7.10 13.17
C SER A 58 18.90 7.86 12.03
N LEU A 59 17.79 8.53 12.35
CA LEU A 59 17.14 9.46 11.44
C LEU A 59 18.08 10.65 11.15
N ASP A 60 18.19 11.03 9.87
CA ASP A 60 18.98 12.19 9.46
C ASP A 60 18.30 13.50 9.94
N PRO A 61 18.96 14.33 10.78
CA PRO A 61 18.33 15.55 11.31
C PRO A 61 17.94 16.56 10.23
N ALA A 62 18.68 16.62 9.13
CA ALA A 62 18.40 17.54 8.03
C ALA A 62 17.21 17.06 7.17
N VAL A 63 16.94 15.76 7.10
CA VAL A 63 15.72 15.22 6.49
C VAL A 63 14.53 15.48 7.41
N ILE A 64 14.63 15.09 8.69
CA ILE A 64 13.56 15.28 9.67
C ILE A 64 13.19 16.76 9.81
N SER A 65 14.18 17.66 9.90
CA SER A 65 13.91 19.10 10.00
C SER A 65 13.16 19.65 8.77
N ARG A 66 13.40 19.11 7.57
CA ARG A 66 12.74 19.58 6.34
C ARG A 66 11.31 19.07 6.20
N ALA A 67 11.04 17.87 6.71
CA ALA A 67 9.72 17.23 6.63
C ALA A 67 8.86 17.46 7.88
N LYS A 68 9.40 18.11 8.93
CA LYS A 68 8.78 18.20 10.25
C LYS A 68 7.35 18.72 10.23
N SER A 69 7.08 19.80 9.49
CA SER A 69 5.74 20.39 9.43
C SER A 69 4.76 19.47 8.69
N GLN A 70 5.18 18.88 7.56
CA GLN A 70 4.34 17.97 6.79
C GLN A 70 4.02 16.69 7.58
N LEU A 71 4.98 16.17 8.35
CA LEU A 71 4.75 15.03 9.24
C LEU A 71 3.73 15.40 10.33
N ALA A 72 3.88 16.54 10.98
CA ALA A 72 2.93 16.99 12.00
C ALA A 72 1.52 17.24 11.44
N GLU A 73 1.42 17.83 10.24
CA GLU A 73 0.14 18.03 9.54
C GLU A 73 -0.49 16.69 9.16
N SER A 74 0.31 15.74 8.66
CA SER A 74 -0.15 14.39 8.32
C SER A 74 -0.63 13.64 9.56
N ASP A 75 0.13 13.68 10.65
CA ASP A 75 -0.25 13.05 11.94
C ASP A 75 -1.58 13.61 12.44
N ALA A 76 -1.76 14.94 12.38
CA ALA A 76 -3.00 15.58 12.79
C ALA A 76 -4.18 15.20 11.90
N ALA A 77 -3.99 15.15 10.58
CA ALA A 77 -5.02 14.74 9.62
C ALA A 77 -5.41 13.27 9.80
N LEU A 78 -4.44 12.38 9.94
CA LEU A 78 -4.65 10.94 10.13
C LEU A 78 -5.31 10.62 11.47
N ALA A 79 -5.07 11.42 12.51
CA ALA A 79 -5.68 11.27 13.83
C ALA A 79 -7.14 11.75 13.92
N GLN A 80 -7.69 12.37 12.87
CA GLN A 80 -9.07 12.86 12.89
C GLN A 80 -10.06 11.71 13.14
N PRO A 81 -10.90 11.77 14.19
CA PRO A 81 -11.92 10.76 14.43
C PRO A 81 -12.98 10.77 13.33
N ILE A 82 -13.37 9.58 12.88
CA ILE A 82 -14.42 9.40 11.86
C ILE A 82 -15.65 8.67 12.40
N GLY A 83 -15.53 7.99 13.55
CA GLY A 83 -16.64 7.29 14.18
C GLY A 83 -16.20 6.16 15.08
N GLU A 84 -17.12 5.25 15.36
CA GLU A 84 -16.90 4.04 16.12
C GLU A 84 -17.47 2.84 15.37
N LEU A 85 -16.70 1.76 15.28
CA LEU A 85 -17.14 0.51 14.70
C LEU A 85 -17.64 -0.40 15.81
N ALA A 86 -18.92 -0.76 15.80
CA ALA A 86 -19.53 -1.55 16.88
C ALA A 86 -18.95 -2.97 17.00
N GLU A 87 -18.54 -3.57 15.88
CA GLU A 87 -18.04 -4.94 15.82
C GLU A 87 -16.89 -5.08 14.82
N THR A 88 -16.05 -6.10 15.00
CA THR A 88 -14.91 -6.33 14.11
C THR A 88 -15.39 -6.86 12.77
N PHE A 89 -15.02 -6.17 11.69
CA PHE A 89 -15.35 -6.56 10.32
C PHE A 89 -14.28 -7.52 9.77
N ARG A 90 -14.73 -8.63 9.18
CA ARG A 90 -13.84 -9.60 8.54
C ARG A 90 -13.35 -9.07 7.20
N ALA A 91 -12.04 -9.23 6.95
CA ALA A 91 -11.43 -8.84 5.69
C ALA A 91 -11.55 -9.91 4.59
N ARG A 92 -11.99 -11.13 4.94
CA ARG A 92 -12.19 -12.23 3.99
C ARG A 92 -13.55 -12.87 4.16
N SER A 93 -14.08 -13.32 3.04
CA SER A 93 -15.30 -14.10 2.94
C SER A 93 -15.08 -15.32 2.03
N ARG A 94 -16.16 -16.04 1.74
CA ARG A 94 -16.15 -17.17 0.81
C ARG A 94 -16.13 -16.67 -0.64
N PRO A 95 -15.57 -17.45 -1.59
CA PRO A 95 -15.64 -17.07 -3.01
C PRO A 95 -17.09 -16.81 -3.45
N GLY A 96 -17.32 -15.64 -4.04
CA GLY A 96 -18.65 -15.22 -4.52
C GLY A 96 -19.53 -14.54 -3.47
N GLU A 97 -19.07 -14.42 -2.22
CA GLU A 97 -19.75 -13.68 -1.15
C GLU A 97 -18.87 -12.48 -0.75
N PRO A 98 -19.41 -11.25 -0.65
CA PRO A 98 -18.62 -10.13 -0.15
C PRO A 98 -18.33 -10.30 1.35
N SER A 99 -17.15 -9.86 1.76
CA SER A 99 -16.74 -9.68 3.15
C SER A 99 -17.36 -8.43 3.79
N ASP A 100 -17.28 -8.33 5.12
CA ASP A 100 -17.79 -7.17 5.84
C ASP A 100 -17.10 -5.88 5.37
N LEU A 101 -15.80 -5.96 5.03
CA LEU A 101 -15.07 -4.82 4.45
C LEU A 101 -15.52 -4.46 3.04
N GLU A 102 -15.79 -5.44 2.18
CA GLU A 102 -16.33 -5.17 0.83
C GLU A 102 -17.72 -4.54 0.91
N ILE A 103 -18.55 -5.01 1.83
CA ILE A 103 -19.86 -4.43 2.12
C ILE A 103 -19.71 -2.99 2.62
N LEU A 104 -18.77 -2.72 3.53
CA LEU A 104 -18.51 -1.36 4.03
C LEU A 104 -18.09 -0.41 2.90
N ILE A 105 -17.12 -0.82 2.07
CA ILE A 105 -16.65 -0.02 0.94
C ILE A 105 -17.80 0.23 -0.05
N GLY A 106 -18.54 -0.82 -0.41
CA GLY A 106 -19.68 -0.73 -1.32
C GLY A 106 -20.76 0.21 -0.79
N ALA A 107 -21.14 0.06 0.48
CA ALA A 107 -22.13 0.91 1.14
C ALA A 107 -21.71 2.38 1.15
N ALA A 108 -20.45 2.67 1.51
CA ALA A 108 -19.93 4.04 1.52
C ALA A 108 -19.94 4.68 0.12
N ILE A 109 -19.59 3.92 -0.92
CA ILE A 109 -19.64 4.42 -2.31
C ILE A 109 -21.09 4.67 -2.75
N VAL A 110 -22.02 3.75 -2.46
CA VAL A 110 -23.45 3.93 -2.76
C VAL A 110 -24.01 5.16 -2.06
N GLU A 111 -23.66 5.37 -0.79
CA GLU A 111 -24.08 6.54 -0.02
C GLU A 111 -23.55 7.84 -0.63
N ALA A 112 -22.25 7.91 -0.93
CA ALA A 112 -21.64 9.07 -1.56
C ALA A 112 -22.21 9.41 -2.95
N LEU A 113 -22.58 8.40 -3.75
CA LEU A 113 -23.23 8.59 -5.05
C LEU A 113 -24.70 9.02 -4.89
N ARG A 114 -25.41 8.49 -3.89
CA ARG A 114 -26.78 8.88 -3.57
C ARG A 114 -26.86 10.36 -3.17
N GLU A 115 -25.93 10.85 -2.36
CA GLU A 115 -25.84 12.28 -2.02
C GLU A 115 -25.70 13.18 -3.26
N ARG A 116 -25.09 12.65 -4.33
CA ARG A 116 -24.91 13.32 -5.62
C ARG A 116 -26.06 13.06 -6.60
N SER A 117 -27.12 12.39 -6.16
CA SER A 117 -28.26 11.98 -7.00
C SER A 117 -27.86 11.12 -8.20
N VAL A 118 -26.82 10.29 -8.05
CA VAL A 118 -26.37 9.33 -9.07
C VAL A 118 -26.81 7.93 -8.63
N PRO A 119 -27.87 7.36 -9.20
CA PRO A 119 -28.31 6.02 -8.86
C PRO A 119 -27.34 4.99 -9.46
N VAL A 120 -27.09 3.91 -8.72
CA VAL A 120 -26.36 2.73 -9.19
C VAL A 120 -27.04 1.48 -8.66
N ASP A 121 -27.01 0.39 -9.45
CA ASP A 121 -27.59 -0.90 -9.07
C ASP A 121 -26.65 -1.71 -8.16
N GLY A 122 -25.36 -1.38 -8.14
CA GLY A 122 -24.36 -2.05 -7.32
C GLY A 122 -22.99 -1.38 -7.41
N VAL A 123 -22.05 -1.90 -6.61
CA VAL A 123 -20.65 -1.46 -6.59
C VAL A 123 -19.75 -2.68 -6.79
N MET A 124 -18.72 -2.52 -7.61
CA MET A 124 -17.65 -3.49 -7.77
C MET A 124 -16.35 -2.87 -7.26
N HIS A 125 -15.75 -3.49 -6.25
CA HIS A 125 -14.49 -3.03 -5.67
C HIS A 125 -13.74 -4.24 -5.08
N GLY A 126 -12.42 -4.31 -5.26
CA GLY A 126 -11.59 -5.36 -4.66
C GLY A 126 -11.02 -4.95 -3.30
N VAL A 127 -10.59 -5.91 -2.47
CA VAL A 127 -9.89 -5.61 -1.21
C VAL A 127 -8.38 -5.66 -1.40
N PHE A 128 -7.63 -4.76 -0.78
CA PHE A 128 -6.17 -4.70 -0.90
C PHE A 128 -5.44 -5.51 0.19
N ASP A 129 -5.92 -5.49 1.43
CA ASP A 129 -5.41 -6.33 2.52
C ASP A 129 -6.49 -7.28 3.03
N GLU A 130 -6.38 -8.53 2.61
CA GLU A 130 -7.26 -9.63 3.05
C GLU A 130 -6.76 -10.32 4.33
N LYS A 131 -5.59 -9.94 4.85
CA LYS A 131 -4.95 -10.67 5.96
C LYS A 131 -5.33 -10.13 7.33
N ARG A 132 -5.85 -8.90 7.41
CA ARG A 132 -6.11 -8.21 8.68
C ARG A 132 -7.57 -7.77 8.77
N ASP A 133 -8.28 -8.31 9.75
CA ASP A 133 -9.64 -7.86 10.07
C ASP A 133 -9.63 -6.42 10.61
N PHE A 134 -10.75 -5.73 10.41
CA PHE A 134 -10.92 -4.36 10.84
C PHE A 134 -11.60 -4.31 12.20
N ALA A 135 -10.78 -4.16 13.24
CA ALA A 135 -11.20 -4.30 14.64
C ALA A 135 -12.32 -3.34 15.06
N ALA A 136 -13.19 -3.74 15.96
CA ALA A 136 -14.17 -2.85 16.61
C ALA A 136 -13.50 -1.69 17.38
N GLY A 137 -14.29 -0.67 17.68
CA GLY A 137 -13.92 0.49 18.50
C GLY A 137 -13.76 1.79 17.71
N PRO A 138 -13.23 2.84 18.36
CA PRO A 138 -13.05 4.16 17.74
C PRO A 138 -12.19 4.09 16.49
N LYS A 139 -12.56 4.86 15.48
CA LYS A 139 -11.92 4.94 14.17
C LYS A 139 -11.46 6.35 13.84
N THR A 140 -10.34 6.40 13.14
CA THR A 140 -9.70 7.60 12.62
C THR A 140 -9.53 7.52 11.11
N VAL A 141 -9.14 8.62 10.48
CA VAL A 141 -8.77 8.63 9.05
C VAL A 141 -7.64 7.64 8.76
N ASN A 142 -6.67 7.47 9.68
CA ASN A 142 -5.60 6.49 9.56
C ASN A 142 -6.10 5.05 9.39
N ASP A 143 -7.17 4.71 10.09
CA ASP A 143 -7.78 3.38 10.02
C ASP A 143 -8.31 3.07 8.62
N ILE A 144 -8.82 4.08 7.89
CA ILE A 144 -9.33 3.94 6.53
C ILE A 144 -8.20 3.79 5.51
N TRP A 145 -7.07 4.46 5.70
CA TRP A 145 -5.89 4.28 4.85
C TRP A 145 -5.33 2.86 4.88
N ASN A 146 -5.61 2.08 5.94
CA ASN A 146 -5.28 0.66 5.98
C ASN A 146 -6.23 -0.23 5.16
N ILE A 147 -7.43 0.27 4.79
CA ILE A 147 -8.41 -0.43 3.96
C ILE A 147 -8.27 -0.01 2.49
N LEU A 148 -8.20 1.31 2.23
CA LEU A 148 -8.12 1.92 0.90
C LEU A 148 -6.85 2.80 0.82
N PRO A 149 -5.68 2.22 0.52
CA PRO A 149 -4.41 2.94 0.52
C PRO A 149 -4.16 3.78 -0.74
N TYR A 150 -5.19 3.99 -1.56
CA TYR A 150 -5.10 4.68 -2.85
C TYR A 150 -6.21 5.70 -2.99
N GLU A 151 -5.87 6.87 -3.51
CA GLU A 151 -6.82 7.93 -3.86
C GLU A 151 -7.47 7.66 -5.22
N ASN A 152 -8.07 6.48 -5.37
CA ASN A 152 -8.80 6.13 -6.58
C ASN A 152 -10.09 6.95 -6.66
N TYR A 153 -10.43 7.38 -7.88
CA TYR A 153 -11.71 8.04 -8.12
C TYR A 153 -12.84 7.00 -8.20
N VAL A 154 -13.97 7.34 -7.58
CA VAL A 154 -15.23 6.63 -7.85
C VAL A 154 -15.69 6.97 -9.26
N VAL A 155 -15.91 5.94 -10.07
CA VAL A 155 -16.45 6.04 -11.43
C VAL A 155 -17.71 5.19 -11.54
N THR A 156 -18.63 5.59 -12.43
CA THR A 156 -19.83 4.81 -12.75
C THR A 156 -19.77 4.33 -14.20
N ALA A 157 -20.39 3.18 -14.46
CA ALA A 157 -20.51 2.60 -15.79
C ALA A 157 -21.84 1.87 -15.89
N GLU A 158 -22.40 1.83 -17.09
CA GLU A 158 -23.51 0.96 -17.45
C GLU A 158 -22.94 -0.33 -18.05
N LEU A 159 -23.38 -1.47 -17.53
CA LEU A 159 -22.94 -2.79 -17.98
C LEU A 159 -24.13 -3.52 -18.61
N SER A 160 -23.96 -3.99 -19.85
CA SER A 160 -24.88 -4.97 -20.43
C SER A 160 -24.60 -6.35 -19.84
N PRO A 161 -25.61 -7.22 -19.74
CA PRO A 161 -25.40 -8.62 -19.42
C PRO A 161 -24.67 -9.40 -20.53
N ASP A 162 -24.55 -8.79 -21.73
CA ASP A 162 -23.92 -9.34 -22.94
C ASP A 162 -22.49 -8.81 -23.14
#